data_AF-A0A9E2DZS5-F1
#
_entry.id   AF-A0A9E2DZS5-F1
#
_cell.length_a   1.000
_cell.length_b   1.000
_cell.length_c   1.000
_cell.angle_alpha   90.00
_cell.angle_beta   90.00
_cell.angle_gamma   90.00
#
_symmetry.space_group_name_H-M   'P 1'
#
loop_
_entity.id
_entity.type
_entity.pdbx_description
1 polymer ?
#
loop_
_entity_poly.entity_id
_entity_poly.type
_entity_poly.pdbx_seq_one_letter_code
_entity_poly.pdbx_strand_id
1 'polypeptide(L)'
;MGSGKSYSMHEIDETRAAGRDDAFEEILDKIETNGGEITEDDEHPLFTDIGSQEFEMGVERIVKFNIAGKEFEIIRKVETHSLQGSGHQKHLEEMKMPRINISLRKKADYADDWTTVDLDEMGGLL
;
A
#
# COMPACT_ATOMS: atom_id res chain seq x y z
N MET A 1 -39.40 -12.09 -14.71
CA MET A 1 -39.26 -11.48 -13.37
C MET A 1 -37.78 -11.44 -13.05
N GLY A 2 -37.16 -10.28 -13.20
CA GLY A 2 -35.72 -10.10 -13.01
C GLY A 2 -35.40 -9.97 -11.53
N SER A 3 -34.75 -10.99 -10.98
CA SER A 3 -34.19 -10.99 -9.63
C SER A 3 -32.97 -10.07 -9.62
N GLY A 4 -33.21 -8.77 -9.44
CA GLY A 4 -32.15 -7.82 -9.14
C GLY A 4 -31.57 -8.15 -7.76
N LYS A 5 -30.54 -9.01 -7.73
CA LYS A 5 -29.72 -9.21 -6.54
C LYS A 5 -29.06 -7.86 -6.23
N SER A 6 -29.59 -7.18 -5.22
CA SER A 6 -28.90 -6.12 -4.52
C SER A 6 -27.74 -6.78 -3.78
N TYR A 7 -26.61 -7.00 -4.47
CA TYR A 7 -25.36 -7.31 -3.80
C TYR A 7 -25.07 -6.14 -2.86
N SER A 8 -25.12 -6.40 -1.56
CA SER A 8 -24.81 -5.42 -0.53
C SER A 8 -23.43 -4.85 -0.82
N MET A 9 -23.37 -3.55 -1.07
CA MET A 9 -22.14 -2.79 -1.35
C MET A 9 -21.00 -3.15 -0.37
N HIS A 10 -21.35 -3.51 0.86
CA HIS A 10 -20.46 -4.02 1.92
C HIS A 10 -19.62 -5.25 1.54
N GLU A 11 -20.17 -6.27 0.86
CA GLU A 11 -19.36 -7.45 0.50
C GLU A 11 -18.31 -7.12 -0.58
N ILE A 12 -18.60 -6.16 -1.45
CA ILE A 12 -17.72 -5.80 -2.58
C ILE A 12 -16.50 -5.04 -2.08
N ASP A 13 -16.67 -4.12 -1.14
CA ASP A 13 -15.59 -3.28 -0.64
C ASP A 13 -14.64 -4.07 0.30
N GLU A 14 -15.15 -5.01 1.11
CA GLU A 14 -14.33 -5.92 1.94
C GLU A 14 -13.48 -6.85 1.07
N THR A 15 -14.09 -7.43 0.03
CA THR A 15 -13.38 -8.27 -0.95
C THR A 15 -12.32 -7.49 -1.72
N ARG A 16 -12.53 -6.19 -1.94
CA ARG A 16 -11.59 -5.33 -2.67
C ARG A 16 -10.39 -4.91 -1.82
N ALA A 17 -10.57 -4.71 -0.52
CA ALA A 17 -9.47 -4.48 0.41
C ALA A 17 -8.65 -5.78 0.60
N ALA A 18 -9.31 -6.91 0.86
CA ALA A 18 -8.66 -8.22 0.93
C ALA A 18 -7.88 -8.53 -0.36
N GLY A 19 -8.49 -8.34 -1.53
CA GLY A 19 -7.82 -8.57 -2.81
C GLY A 19 -6.66 -7.62 -3.12
N ARG A 20 -6.54 -6.48 -2.42
CA ARG A 20 -5.34 -5.62 -2.52
C ARG A 20 -4.23 -6.09 -1.60
N ASP A 21 -4.59 -6.67 -0.46
CA ASP A 21 -3.61 -7.22 0.46
C ASP A 21 -2.97 -8.48 -0.12
N ASP A 22 -3.81 -9.38 -0.63
CA ASP A 22 -3.40 -10.56 -1.38
C ASP A 22 -2.53 -10.16 -2.59
N ALA A 23 -2.88 -9.07 -3.28
CA ALA A 23 -2.09 -8.55 -4.39
C ALA A 23 -0.69 -8.08 -3.98
N PHE A 24 -0.51 -7.56 -2.76
CA PHE A 24 0.82 -7.18 -2.27
C PHE A 24 1.71 -8.41 -2.08
N GLU A 25 1.20 -9.43 -1.39
CA GLU A 25 1.94 -10.69 -1.20
C GLU A 25 2.20 -11.40 -2.54
N GLU A 26 1.23 -11.42 -3.46
CA GLU A 26 1.44 -11.95 -4.81
C GLU A 26 2.52 -11.22 -5.60
N ILE A 27 2.70 -9.90 -5.39
CA ILE A 27 3.77 -9.14 -6.03
C ILE A 27 5.12 -9.56 -5.44
N LEU A 28 5.22 -9.72 -4.11
CA LEU A 28 6.44 -10.21 -3.47
C LEU A 28 6.82 -11.61 -3.95
N ASP A 29 5.86 -12.54 -3.98
CA ASP A 29 6.06 -13.90 -4.50
C ASP A 29 6.57 -13.91 -5.95
N LYS A 30 6.02 -13.02 -6.79
CA LYS A 30 6.46 -12.86 -8.19
C LYS A 30 7.87 -12.31 -8.26
N ILE A 31 8.24 -11.36 -7.41
CA ILE A 31 9.60 -10.81 -7.36
C ILE A 31 10.60 -11.92 -7.06
N GLU A 32 10.37 -12.70 -6.01
CA GLU A 32 11.26 -13.81 -5.64
C GLU A 32 11.31 -14.89 -6.74
N THR A 33 10.17 -15.25 -7.32
CA THR A 33 10.09 -16.25 -8.40
C THR A 33 10.89 -15.84 -9.64
N ASN A 34 10.95 -14.54 -9.95
CA ASN A 34 11.72 -14.00 -11.08
C ASN A 34 13.18 -13.68 -10.72
N GLY A 35 13.66 -14.17 -9.58
CA GLY A 35 15.05 -14.02 -9.16
C GLY A 35 15.36 -12.66 -8.55
N GLY A 36 14.34 -11.93 -8.09
CA GLY A 36 14.51 -10.77 -7.23
C GLY A 36 15.00 -11.19 -5.84
N GLU A 37 15.89 -10.40 -5.26
CA GLU A 37 16.45 -10.59 -3.93
C GLU A 37 15.89 -9.52 -3.00
N ILE A 38 15.12 -9.92 -1.98
CA ILE A 38 14.66 -9.01 -0.93
C ILE A 38 15.85 -8.65 -0.04
N THR A 39 16.17 -7.36 0.00
CA THR A 39 17.28 -6.81 0.78
C THR A 39 16.83 -6.21 2.11
N GLU A 40 15.58 -5.76 2.19
CA GLU A 40 14.99 -5.13 3.39
C GLU A 40 13.47 -5.38 3.38
N ASP A 41 12.89 -5.65 4.54
CA ASP A 41 11.44 -5.79 4.76
C ASP A 41 11.13 -5.26 6.16
N ASP A 42 10.63 -4.03 6.21
CA ASP A 42 10.39 -3.29 7.44
C ASP A 42 8.91 -2.89 7.54
N GLU A 43 8.36 -3.00 8.74
CA GLU A 43 7.00 -2.57 9.06
C GLU A 43 7.03 -1.48 10.14
N HIS A 44 6.31 -0.38 9.90
CA HIS A 44 6.27 0.80 10.74
C HIS A 44 4.83 1.30 10.93
N PRO A 45 4.47 1.82 12.11
CA PRO A 45 3.21 2.52 12.29
C PRO A 45 3.15 3.80 11.45
N LEU A 46 1.99 4.05 10.84
CA LEU A 46 1.69 5.31 10.17
C LEU A 46 1.07 6.28 11.17
N PHE A 47 1.56 7.51 11.18
CA PHE A 47 1.07 8.55 12.07
C PHE A 47 0.51 9.76 11.33
N THR A 48 -0.38 10.48 12.01
CA THR A 48 -0.88 11.78 11.57
C THR A 48 -0.96 12.76 12.74
N ASP A 49 -0.73 14.04 12.45
CA ASP A 49 -0.79 15.10 13.44
C ASP A 49 -2.18 15.72 13.56
N ILE A 50 -2.71 15.74 14.78
CA ILE A 50 -3.93 16.44 15.15
C ILE A 50 -3.59 17.47 16.23
N GLY A 51 -3.46 18.72 15.82
CA GLY A 51 -3.07 19.82 16.72
C GLY A 51 -1.60 19.69 17.13
N SER A 52 -1.35 19.27 18.36
CA SER A 52 0.01 19.05 18.90
C SER A 52 0.23 17.60 19.35
N GLN A 53 -0.66 16.70 18.93
CA GLN A 53 -0.62 15.28 19.25
C GLN A 53 -0.49 14.46 17.97
N GLU A 54 0.36 13.45 18.02
CA GLU A 54 0.55 12.46 16.97
C GLU A 54 -0.36 11.26 17.26
N PHE A 55 -1.08 10.79 16.24
CA PHE A 55 -1.98 9.65 16.34
C PHE A 55 -1.64 8.60 15.29
N GLU A 56 -1.63 7.35 15.72
CA GLU A 56 -1.49 6.21 14.82
C GLU A 56 -2.75 6.08 13.96
N MET A 57 -2.55 6.00 12.64
CA MET A 57 -3.63 5.93 11.66
C MET A 57 -3.62 4.64 10.85
N GLY A 58 -2.60 3.79 11.03
CA GLY A 58 -2.41 2.61 10.21
C GLY A 58 -1.00 2.05 10.27
N VAL A 59 -0.66 1.25 9.25
CA VAL A 59 0.64 0.57 9.13
C VAL A 59 1.23 0.78 7.74
N GLU A 60 2.54 0.95 7.67
CA GLU A 60 3.34 0.98 6.46
C GLU A 60 4.29 -0.21 6.47
N ARG A 61 4.33 -0.96 5.37
CA ARG A 61 5.35 -1.98 5.12
C ARG A 61 6.16 -1.56 3.91
N ILE A 62 7.47 -1.54 4.04
CA ILE A 62 8.43 -1.16 3.01
C ILE A 62 9.29 -2.38 2.73
N VAL A 63 9.26 -2.86 1.48
CA VAL A 63 10.10 -3.97 1.04
C VAL A 63 11.03 -3.46 -0.04
N LYS A 64 12.34 -3.50 0.22
CA LYS A 64 13.38 -3.20 -0.77
C LYS A 64 13.93 -4.48 -1.34
N PHE A 65 14.13 -4.48 -2.64
CA PHE A 65 14.65 -5.64 -3.34
C PHE A 65 15.47 -5.24 -4.57
N ASN A 66 16.33 -6.16 -4.99
CA ASN A 66 17.09 -6.04 -6.23
C ASN A 66 16.55 -7.02 -7.26
N ILE A 67 16.35 -6.59 -8.50
CA ILE A 67 16.10 -7.51 -9.61
C ILE A 67 16.83 -7.02 -10.85
N ALA A 68 17.53 -7.94 -11.54
CA ALA A 68 18.33 -7.65 -12.73
C ALA A 68 19.32 -6.47 -12.54
N GLY A 69 19.91 -6.35 -11.34
CA GLY A 69 20.89 -5.31 -11.00
C GLY A 69 20.29 -3.92 -10.76
N LYS A 70 18.96 -3.81 -10.63
CA LYS A 70 18.24 -2.57 -10.31
C LYS A 70 17.63 -2.65 -8.92
N GLU A 71 17.74 -1.58 -8.16
CA GLU A 71 17.15 -1.45 -6.82
C GLU A 71 15.71 -0.89 -6.92
N PHE A 72 14.80 -1.56 -6.22
CA PHE A 72 13.40 -1.20 -6.14
C PHE A 72 12.93 -1.22 -4.68
N GLU A 73 11.83 -0.50 -4.44
CA GLU A 73 11.14 -0.46 -3.16
C GLU A 73 9.63 -0.52 -3.44
N ILE A 74 8.95 -1.50 -2.84
CA ILE A 74 7.50 -1.56 -2.83
C ILE A 74 7.01 -1.17 -1.43
N ILE A 75 6.09 -0.21 -1.41
CA ILE A 75 5.52 0.34 -0.18
C ILE A 75 4.04 -0.01 -0.16
N ARG A 76 3.59 -0.66 0.92
CA ARG A 76 2.18 -0.86 1.25
C ARG A 76 1.81 0.00 2.44
N LYS A 77 0.80 0.85 2.29
CA LYS A 77 0.20 1.63 3.36
C LYS A 77 -1.23 1.18 3.58
N VAL A 78 -1.55 0.84 4.82
CA VAL A 78 -2.89 0.46 5.26
C VAL A 78 -3.37 1.49 6.25
N GLU A 79 -4.29 2.36 5.83
CA GLU A 79 -4.91 3.35 6.70
C GLU A 79 -6.21 2.75 7.28
N THR A 80 -6.29 2.63 8.60
CA THR A 80 -7.48 2.16 9.32
C THR A 80 -8.32 3.31 9.86
N HIS A 81 -7.75 4.51 9.93
CA HIS A 81 -8.41 5.72 10.41
C HIS A 81 -8.33 6.82 9.37
N SER A 82 -9.39 7.63 9.28
CA SER A 82 -9.43 8.83 8.45
C SER A 82 -9.50 10.08 9.32
N LEU A 83 -8.86 11.16 8.87
CA LEU A 83 -8.94 12.45 9.53
C LEU A 83 -10.26 13.14 9.14
N GLN A 84 -11.11 13.40 10.13
CA GLN A 84 -12.41 14.04 9.95
C GLN A 84 -12.48 15.38 10.68
N GLY A 85 -13.40 16.25 10.25
CA GLY A 85 -13.60 17.59 10.81
C GLY A 85 -12.83 18.70 10.10
N SER A 86 -12.99 19.94 10.58
CA SER A 86 -12.37 21.14 9.99
C SER A 86 -11.81 22.07 11.08
N GLY A 87 -10.79 22.85 10.73
CA GLY A 87 -10.14 23.78 11.66
C GLY A 87 -9.57 23.08 12.90
N HIS A 88 -9.96 23.55 14.08
CA HIS A 88 -9.50 23.04 15.38
C HIS A 88 -10.27 21.80 15.89
N GLN A 89 -11.27 21.29 15.16
CA GLN A 89 -12.10 20.15 15.57
C GLN A 89 -11.77 18.86 14.81
N LYS A 90 -10.52 18.73 14.37
CA LYS A 90 -10.04 17.51 13.71
C LYS A 90 -10.02 16.34 14.69
N HIS A 91 -10.42 15.17 14.24
CA HIS A 91 -10.36 13.92 15.00
C HIS A 91 -10.14 12.73 14.05
N LEU A 92 -9.67 11.61 14.59
CA LEU A 92 -9.66 10.35 13.86
C LEU A 92 -11.04 9.70 13.94
N GLU A 93 -11.52 9.22 12.79
CA GLU A 93 -12.66 8.32 12.70
C GLU A 93 -12.19 7.00 12.12
N GLU A 94 -12.50 5.90 12.80
CA GLU A 94 -12.22 4.55 12.32
C GLU A 94 -12.94 4.32 10.98
N MET A 95 -12.19 3.86 9.99
CA MET A 95 -12.73 3.57 8.69
C MET A 95 -13.46 2.23 8.75
N LYS A 96 -14.66 2.18 8.14
CA LYS A 96 -15.38 0.91 7.98
C LYS A 96 -14.56 -0.16 7.25
N MET A 97 -13.64 0.27 6.39
CA MET A 97 -12.71 -0.59 5.68
C MET A 97 -11.37 0.10 5.54
N PRO A 98 -10.26 -0.65 5.65
CA PRO A 98 -8.94 -0.06 5.52
C PRO A 98 -8.72 0.43 4.10
N ARG A 99 -8.06 1.58 3.98
CA ARG A 99 -7.58 2.06 2.69
C ARG A 99 -6.17 1.53 2.47
N ILE A 100 -6.05 0.64 1.48
CA ILE A 100 -4.77 0.07 1.08
C ILE A 100 -4.25 0.81 -0.15
N ASN A 101 -3.04 1.35 -0.04
CA ASN A 101 -2.28 1.98 -1.11
C ASN A 101 -0.96 1.23 -1.29
N ILE A 102 -0.67 0.82 -2.53
CA ILE A 102 0.57 0.15 -2.89
C ILE A 102 1.28 1.04 -3.91
N SER A 103 2.55 1.32 -3.69
CA SER A 103 3.38 2.08 -4.63
C SER A 103 4.72 1.39 -4.85
N LEU A 104 5.14 1.31 -6.10
CA LEU A 104 6.46 0.85 -6.48
C LEU A 104 7.36 2.04 -6.78
N ARG A 105 8.59 2.00 -6.31
CA ARG A 105 9.63 2.97 -6.61
C ARG A 105 10.86 2.25 -7.14
N LYS A 106 11.53 2.88 -8.10
CA LYS A 106 12.83 2.46 -8.60
C LYS A 106 13.87 3.50 -8.18
N LYS A 107 15.01 3.04 -7.69
CA LYS A 107 16.16 3.91 -7.48
C LYS A 107 16.76 4.32 -8.82
N ALA A 108 17.15 5.59 -8.95
CA ALA A 108 17.84 6.06 -10.14
C ALA A 108 19.22 5.40 -10.26
N ASP A 109 19.63 5.07 -11.49
CA ASP A 109 20.87 4.33 -11.72
C ASP A 109 22.14 5.18 -11.39
N TYR A 110 21.99 6.50 -11.28
CA TYR A 110 23.09 7.46 -11.07
C TYR A 110 22.83 8.51 -9.97
N ALA A 111 21.76 8.35 -9.18
CA ALA A 111 21.40 9.27 -8.12
C ALA A 111 20.76 8.50 -6.95
N ASP A 112 20.80 9.08 -5.75
CA ASP A 112 20.11 8.56 -4.56
C ASP A 112 18.60 8.84 -4.58
N ASP A 113 18.08 9.36 -5.71
CA ASP A 113 16.67 9.65 -5.89
C ASP A 113 15.85 8.39 -6.21
N TRP A 114 14.66 8.33 -5.62
CA TRP A 114 13.67 7.29 -5.88
C TRP A 114 12.54 7.86 -6.74
N THR A 115 12.18 7.14 -7.80
CA THR A 115 11.11 7.53 -8.71
C THR A 115 9.98 6.53 -8.63
N THR A 116 8.74 7.01 -8.47
CA THR A 116 7.55 6.15 -8.57
C THR A 116 7.45 5.61 -9.99
N VAL A 117 7.30 4.30 -10.10
CA VAL A 117 7.13 3.58 -11.37
C VAL A 117 5.83 2.80 -11.32
N ASP A 118 5.27 2.50 -12.49
CA ASP A 118 4.05 1.69 -12.54
C ASP A 118 4.37 0.23 -12.23
N LEU A 119 3.45 -0.47 -11.56
CA LEU A 119 3.57 -1.91 -11.33
C LEU A 119 3.52 -2.67 -12.66
N ASP A 120 2.81 -2.16 -13.66
CA ASP A 120 2.75 -2.74 -15.00
C ASP A 120 4.09 -2.63 -15.75
N GLU A 121 4.89 -1.59 -15.49
CA GLU A 121 6.26 -1.47 -16.03
C GLU A 121 7.19 -2.55 -15.48
N MET A 122 6.87 -3.06 -14.29
CA MET A 122 7.56 -4.18 -13.67
C MET A 122 7.27 -5.51 -14.37
N GLY A 123 6.11 -5.65 -15.03
CA GLY A 123 5.77 -6.83 -15.82
C GLY A 123 6.64 -7.05 -17.07
N GLY A 124 7.48 -6.08 -17.44
CA GLY A 124 8.54 -6.26 -18.43
C GLY A 124 9.89 -6.71 -17.85
N LEU A 125 10.02 -6.74 -16.51
CA LEU A 125 11.22 -7.07 -15.75
C LEU A 125 11.07 -8.34 -14.89
N LEU A 126 9.83 -8.68 -14.54
CA LEU A 126 9.38 -9.99 -14.04
C LEU A 126 9.15 -10.92 -15.24
#